data_AF-A0A2V9VZH9-F1
#
_entry.id   AF-A0A2V9VZH9-F1
#
_cell.length_a   1.000
_cell.length_b   1.000
_cell.length_c   1.000
_cell.angle_alpha   90.00
_cell.angle_beta   90.00
_cell.angle_gamma   90.00
#
_symmetry.space_group_name_H-M   'P 1'
#
loop_
_entity.id
_entity.type
_entity.pdbx_description
1 polymer ?
#
loop_
_entity_poly.entity_id
_entity_poly.type
_entity_poly.pdbx_seq_one_letter_code
_entity_poly.pdbx_strand_id
1 'polypeptide(L)'
;MFGASVTSNDAGLSVPDWPTSFGYLVKVPHLVGGVRFEWSHRMVAGSLVILTLAIAAWTFFVERRSWLRKLALAALGTVVAQAILGGMTVLYLQPPAVSTAHAAVAQTFFCIAVCIAIFTGRKWVEEVPQVEHDTRRPSLFTLTLLSIFVLYVQLVLGGMFRHRGMSWWPHVVHAALVAFVLTWTAIRALSVFSKIEAVRKPAIMMLSLLITQLCLGFAAFLTRVAWGKDSVQPELPMVVSTVAHVAVGALLLATTVVLAIQVWRHVPVAFAERVPGTERTPQTV
;
A
#
# COMPACT_ATOMS: atom_id res chain seq x y z
N MET A 1 -6.42 6.84 -5.09
CA MET A 1 -6.49 7.72 -6.29
C MET A 1 -7.51 8.84 -6.10
N PHE A 2 -8.82 8.55 -5.97
CA PHE A 2 -9.86 9.59 -5.80
C PHE A 2 -9.62 10.55 -4.63
N GLY A 3 -9.24 10.05 -3.44
CA GLY A 3 -8.88 10.94 -2.31
C GLY A 3 -7.63 11.80 -2.57
N ALA A 4 -6.68 11.30 -3.37
CA ALA A 4 -5.54 12.11 -3.82
C ALA A 4 -6.01 13.19 -4.79
N SER A 5 -6.96 12.91 -5.70
CA SER A 5 -7.55 13.94 -6.56
C SER A 5 -8.26 15.02 -5.75
N VAL A 6 -9.02 14.65 -4.71
CA VAL A 6 -9.64 15.63 -3.78
C VAL A 6 -8.59 16.52 -3.15
N THR A 7 -7.57 15.92 -2.55
CA THR A 7 -6.54 16.69 -1.82
C THR A 7 -5.66 17.51 -2.76
N SER A 8 -5.36 17.01 -3.96
CA SER A 8 -4.53 17.75 -4.94
C SER A 8 -5.25 18.94 -5.54
N ASN A 9 -6.59 18.93 -5.62
CA ASN A 9 -7.39 20.05 -6.09
C ASN A 9 -7.86 20.96 -4.94
N ASP A 10 -7.25 20.85 -3.75
CA ASP A 10 -7.64 21.57 -2.52
C ASP A 10 -9.16 21.48 -2.22
N ALA A 11 -9.77 20.35 -2.58
CA ALA A 11 -11.22 20.20 -2.60
C ALA A 11 -11.80 19.54 -1.35
N GLY A 12 -10.98 19.18 -0.35
CA GLY A 12 -11.40 18.30 0.74
C GLY A 12 -12.26 18.92 1.85
N LEU A 13 -12.71 20.16 1.67
CA LEU A 13 -13.69 20.87 2.52
C LEU A 13 -14.76 21.57 1.66
N SER A 14 -14.99 21.08 0.43
CA SER A 14 -15.98 21.64 -0.48
C SER A 14 -17.41 21.23 -0.10
N VAL A 15 -17.56 20.13 0.63
CA VAL A 15 -18.82 19.65 1.18
C VAL A 15 -18.73 19.69 2.72
N PRO A 16 -19.49 20.56 3.39
CA PRO A 16 -19.23 20.93 4.79
C PRO A 16 -19.75 19.90 5.82
N ASP A 17 -20.61 18.98 5.39
CA ASP A 17 -21.28 18.01 6.26
C ASP A 17 -20.81 16.57 5.99
N TRP A 18 -20.99 15.71 6.99
CA TRP A 18 -20.78 14.26 6.93
C TRP A 18 -21.73 13.60 7.94
N PRO A 19 -22.36 12.44 7.65
CA PRO A 19 -22.19 11.58 6.47
C PRO A 19 -22.98 12.04 5.23
N THR A 20 -23.80 13.08 5.36
CA THR A 20 -24.55 13.67 4.24
C THR A 20 -23.67 14.59 3.38
N SER A 21 -24.14 14.91 2.18
CA SER A 21 -23.61 15.95 1.31
C SER A 21 -24.73 16.97 1.05
N PHE A 22 -24.64 18.13 1.70
CA PHE A 22 -25.68 19.16 1.75
C PHE A 22 -27.03 18.61 2.25
N GLY A 23 -27.00 17.78 3.30
CA GLY A 23 -28.19 17.18 3.92
C GLY A 23 -28.74 15.94 3.19
N TYR A 24 -28.13 15.50 2.09
CA TYR A 24 -28.54 14.31 1.33
C TYR A 24 -27.45 13.25 1.28
N LEU A 25 -27.82 11.97 1.36
CA LEU A 25 -26.85 10.87 1.25
C LEU A 25 -26.41 10.59 -0.19
N VAL A 26 -27.32 10.71 -1.17
CA VAL A 26 -27.06 10.27 -2.57
C VAL A 26 -27.43 11.32 -3.62
N LYS A 27 -28.15 12.38 -3.24
CA LYS A 27 -28.55 13.43 -4.20
C LYS A 27 -27.31 14.08 -4.79
N VAL A 28 -27.27 14.18 -6.12
CA VAL A 28 -26.19 14.85 -6.83
C VAL A 28 -26.33 16.37 -6.62
N PRO A 29 -25.35 17.04 -5.97
CA PRO A 29 -25.36 18.49 -5.83
C PRO A 29 -24.90 19.15 -7.14
N HIS A 30 -24.93 20.48 -7.20
CA HIS A 30 -24.29 21.22 -8.28
C HIS A 30 -22.77 20.95 -8.28
N LEU A 31 -22.29 20.23 -9.29
CA LEU A 31 -20.89 19.76 -9.40
C LEU A 31 -19.95 20.87 -9.89
N VAL A 32 -19.90 21.98 -9.16
CA VAL A 32 -19.09 23.16 -9.49
C VAL A 32 -17.83 23.18 -8.61
N GLY A 33 -16.67 23.46 -9.23
CA GLY A 33 -15.40 23.57 -8.53
C GLY A 33 -15.00 22.32 -7.73
N GLY A 34 -14.58 22.51 -6.48
CA GLY A 34 -14.12 21.45 -5.58
C GLY A 34 -15.21 20.41 -5.22
N VAL A 35 -16.49 20.80 -5.23
CA VAL A 35 -17.63 19.93 -4.88
C VAL A 35 -17.66 18.68 -5.76
N ARG A 36 -17.31 18.82 -7.04
CA ARG A 36 -17.22 17.69 -7.98
C ARG A 36 -16.26 16.62 -7.48
N PHE A 37 -15.07 17.02 -7.03
CA PHE A 37 -14.05 16.06 -6.60
C PHE A 37 -14.46 15.38 -5.30
N GLU A 38 -14.92 16.15 -4.32
CA GLU A 38 -15.26 15.60 -3.00
C GLU A 38 -16.50 14.69 -3.08
N TRP A 39 -17.57 15.12 -3.75
CA TRP A 39 -18.77 14.31 -3.91
C TRP A 39 -18.49 13.02 -4.70
N SER A 40 -17.76 13.09 -5.81
CA SER A 40 -17.38 11.90 -6.57
C SER A 40 -16.54 10.93 -5.73
N HIS A 41 -15.62 11.44 -4.92
CA HIS A 41 -14.85 10.60 -4.00
C HIS A 41 -15.73 9.91 -2.96
N ARG A 42 -16.70 10.62 -2.37
CA ARG A 42 -17.67 10.06 -1.41
C ARG A 42 -18.52 8.95 -2.04
N MET A 43 -18.95 9.11 -3.29
CA MET A 43 -19.73 8.08 -4.00
C MET A 43 -18.89 6.82 -4.29
N VAL A 44 -17.64 7.00 -4.74
CA VAL A 44 -16.72 5.87 -4.93
C VAL A 44 -16.38 5.19 -3.59
N ALA A 45 -16.22 5.96 -2.51
CA ALA A 45 -16.01 5.39 -1.19
C ALA A 45 -17.23 4.57 -0.73
N GLY A 46 -18.44 5.08 -0.94
CA GLY A 46 -19.69 4.36 -0.64
C GLY A 46 -19.83 3.04 -1.41
N SER A 47 -19.51 3.03 -2.71
CA SER A 47 -19.55 1.79 -3.50
C SER A 47 -18.50 0.78 -3.05
N LEU A 48 -17.30 1.23 -2.67
CA LEU A 48 -16.26 0.37 -2.09
C LEU A 48 -16.69 -0.24 -0.74
N VAL A 49 -17.43 0.49 0.10
CA VAL A 49 -18.00 -0.05 1.35
C VAL A 49 -18.95 -1.20 1.04
N ILE A 50 -19.90 -1.00 0.12
CA ILE A 50 -20.89 -2.01 -0.27
C ILE A 50 -20.18 -3.24 -0.86
N LEU A 51 -19.22 -3.04 -1.76
CA LEU A 51 -18.46 -4.13 -2.36
C LEU A 51 -17.67 -4.93 -1.32
N THR A 52 -17.01 -4.24 -0.38
CA THR A 52 -16.25 -4.88 0.68
C THR A 52 -17.16 -5.68 1.62
N LEU A 53 -18.33 -5.15 1.96
CA LEU A 53 -19.34 -5.87 2.73
C LEU A 53 -19.81 -7.13 2.00
N ALA A 54 -20.08 -7.03 0.69
CA ALA A 54 -20.47 -8.18 -0.12
C ALA A 54 -19.38 -9.25 -0.17
N ILE A 55 -18.11 -8.86 -0.38
CA ILE A 55 -16.97 -9.78 -0.35
C ILE A 55 -16.82 -10.40 1.03
N ALA A 56 -16.91 -9.62 2.11
CA ALA A 56 -16.77 -10.13 3.47
C ALA A 56 -17.87 -11.13 3.83
N ALA A 57 -19.13 -10.83 3.49
CA ALA A 57 -20.26 -11.73 3.66
C ALA A 57 -20.04 -13.02 2.84
N TRP A 58 -19.73 -12.90 1.54
CA TRP A 58 -19.48 -14.04 0.67
C TRP A 58 -18.35 -14.94 1.19
N THR A 59 -17.19 -14.35 1.56
CA THR A 59 -16.06 -15.09 2.15
C THR A 59 -16.48 -15.76 3.46
N PHE A 60 -17.28 -15.11 4.29
CA PHE A 60 -17.72 -15.69 5.56
C PHE A 60 -18.57 -16.96 5.35
N PHE A 61 -19.46 -16.95 4.35
CA PHE A 61 -20.35 -18.08 4.06
C PHE A 61 -19.70 -19.19 3.22
N VAL A 62 -18.85 -18.84 2.25
CA VAL A 62 -18.32 -19.81 1.27
C VAL A 62 -16.95 -20.37 1.66
N GLU A 63 -16.07 -19.54 2.22
CA GLU A 63 -14.70 -19.94 2.49
C GLU A 63 -14.62 -20.76 3.78
N ARG A 64 -13.98 -21.93 3.77
CA ARG A 64 -13.81 -22.76 4.97
C ARG A 64 -12.58 -22.37 5.79
N ARG A 65 -11.59 -21.74 5.17
CA ARG A 65 -10.33 -21.32 5.81
C ARG A 65 -10.58 -20.14 6.76
N SER A 66 -10.49 -20.40 8.07
CA SER A 66 -10.76 -19.41 9.13
C SER A 66 -9.86 -18.17 9.05
N TRP A 67 -8.61 -18.31 8.60
CA TRP A 67 -7.68 -17.19 8.43
C TRP A 67 -8.09 -16.24 7.30
N LEU A 68 -8.70 -16.73 6.22
CA LEU A 68 -9.24 -15.89 5.14
C LEU A 68 -10.47 -15.12 5.61
N ARG A 69 -11.32 -15.73 6.45
CA ARG A 69 -12.44 -15.03 7.08
C ARG A 69 -11.94 -13.89 7.98
N LYS A 70 -10.90 -14.13 8.78
CA LYS A 70 -10.26 -13.08 9.60
C LYS A 70 -9.67 -11.96 8.73
N LEU A 71 -9.08 -12.29 7.58
CA LEU A 71 -8.55 -11.30 6.64
C LEU A 71 -9.67 -10.44 6.01
N ALA A 72 -10.81 -11.05 5.65
CA ALA A 72 -11.99 -10.34 5.16
C ALA A 72 -12.61 -9.44 6.26
N LEU A 73 -12.66 -9.90 7.51
CA LEU A 73 -13.07 -9.07 8.65
C LEU A 73 -12.09 -7.92 8.90
N ALA A 74 -10.78 -8.14 8.75
CA ALA A 74 -9.79 -7.06 8.84
C ALA A 74 -9.99 -6.03 7.73
N ALA A 75 -10.28 -6.46 6.48
CA ALA A 75 -10.65 -5.57 5.38
C ALA A 75 -11.86 -4.70 5.77
N LEU A 76 -12.92 -5.32 6.31
CA LEU A 76 -14.10 -4.60 6.77
C LEU A 76 -13.76 -3.60 7.89
N GLY A 77 -12.95 -4.01 8.88
CA GLY A 77 -12.49 -3.13 9.95
C GLY A 77 -11.72 -1.91 9.42
N THR A 78 -10.86 -2.10 8.42
CA THR A 78 -10.16 -0.96 7.79
C THR A 78 -11.12 -0.02 7.06
N VAL A 79 -12.19 -0.52 6.42
CA VAL A 79 -13.21 0.32 5.78
C VAL A 79 -14.01 1.14 6.80
N VAL A 80 -14.34 0.56 7.95
CA VAL A 80 -15.00 1.30 9.04
C VAL A 80 -14.07 2.39 9.58
N ALA A 81 -12.80 2.06 9.84
CA ALA A 81 -11.80 3.05 10.25
C ALA A 81 -11.62 4.15 9.19
N GLN A 82 -11.65 3.81 7.90
CA GLN A 82 -11.63 4.78 6.80
C GLN A 82 -12.81 5.74 6.86
N ALA A 83 -14.03 5.25 7.04
CA ALA A 83 -15.23 6.07 7.10
C ALA A 83 -15.17 7.05 8.28
N ILE A 84 -14.75 6.57 9.46
CA ILE A 84 -14.59 7.40 10.66
C ILE A 84 -13.52 8.47 10.45
N LEU A 85 -12.31 8.10 10.02
CA LEU A 85 -11.22 9.04 9.79
C LEU A 85 -11.54 10.04 8.66
N GLY A 86 -12.27 9.60 7.63
CA GLY A 86 -12.75 10.47 6.55
C GLY A 86 -13.76 11.50 7.04
N GLY A 87 -14.73 11.08 7.86
CA GLY A 87 -15.67 12.00 8.52
C GLY A 87 -14.96 12.99 9.45
N MET A 88 -14.01 12.53 10.26
CA MET A 88 -13.18 13.38 11.11
C MET A 88 -12.35 14.40 10.30
N THR A 89 -11.87 14.01 9.11
CA THR A 89 -11.13 14.92 8.22
C THR A 89 -12.00 16.09 7.76
N VAL A 90 -13.29 15.86 7.50
CA VAL A 90 -14.25 16.93 7.14
C VAL A 90 -14.62 17.76 8.37
N LEU A 91 -15.04 17.10 9.45
CA LEU A 91 -15.57 17.77 10.66
C LEU A 91 -14.52 18.58 11.43
N TYR A 92 -13.25 18.16 11.40
CA TYR A 92 -12.15 18.83 12.09
C TYR A 92 -11.22 19.61 11.16
N LEU A 93 -11.68 19.98 9.97
CA LEU A 93 -10.96 20.87 9.05
C LEU A 93 -9.57 20.34 8.63
N GLN A 94 -9.51 19.06 8.25
CA GLN A 94 -8.34 18.34 7.73
C GLN A 94 -7.12 18.33 8.67
N PRO A 95 -7.23 17.80 9.91
CA PRO A 95 -6.08 17.69 10.78
C PRO A 95 -4.99 16.84 10.09
N PRO A 96 -3.71 17.25 10.10
CA PRO A 96 -2.68 16.54 9.34
C PRO A 96 -2.51 15.07 9.76
N ALA A 97 -2.59 14.80 11.07
CA ALA A 97 -2.49 13.44 11.61
C ALA A 97 -3.67 12.57 11.20
N VAL A 98 -4.90 13.09 11.26
CA VAL A 98 -6.13 12.36 10.90
C VAL A 98 -6.15 12.08 9.40
N SER A 99 -5.83 13.08 8.58
CA SER A 99 -5.81 12.94 7.12
C SER A 99 -4.72 11.97 6.65
N THR A 100 -3.54 12.00 7.30
CA THR A 100 -2.47 11.04 7.05
C THR A 100 -2.84 9.62 7.48
N ALA A 101 -3.45 9.47 8.65
CA ALA A 101 -3.96 8.18 9.13
C ALA A 101 -5.04 7.62 8.19
N HIS A 102 -5.95 8.47 7.71
CA HIS A 102 -6.93 8.11 6.70
C HIS A 102 -6.23 7.59 5.44
N ALA A 103 -5.26 8.32 4.88
CA ALA A 103 -4.52 7.85 3.71
C ALA A 103 -3.78 6.51 3.96
N ALA A 104 -3.16 6.33 5.13
CA ALA A 104 -2.41 5.13 5.48
C ALA A 104 -3.31 3.89 5.62
N VAL A 105 -4.47 4.04 6.27
CA VAL A 105 -5.45 2.96 6.40
C VAL A 105 -6.07 2.61 5.04
N ALA A 106 -6.25 3.56 4.13
CA ALA A 106 -6.67 3.30 2.75
C ALA A 106 -5.69 2.39 2.00
N GLN A 107 -4.38 2.65 2.13
CA GLN A 107 -3.37 1.79 1.50
C GLN A 107 -3.27 0.41 2.15
N THR A 108 -3.52 0.34 3.45
CA THR A 108 -3.60 -0.93 4.18
C THR A 108 -4.76 -1.78 3.67
N PHE A 109 -5.94 -1.17 3.51
CA PHE A 109 -7.10 -1.81 2.89
C PHE A 109 -6.78 -2.33 1.48
N PHE A 110 -6.13 -1.51 0.65
CA PHE A 110 -5.73 -1.92 -0.70
C PHE A 110 -4.80 -3.15 -0.69
N CYS A 111 -3.81 -3.19 0.21
CA CYS A 111 -2.93 -4.34 0.36
C CYS A 111 -3.70 -5.60 0.81
N ILE A 112 -4.62 -5.46 1.77
CA ILE A 112 -5.48 -6.58 2.21
C ILE A 112 -6.34 -7.10 1.05
N ALA A 113 -6.94 -6.21 0.25
CA ALA A 113 -7.73 -6.57 -0.91
C ALA A 113 -6.89 -7.35 -1.95
N VAL A 114 -5.65 -6.91 -2.21
CA VAL A 114 -4.69 -7.64 -3.07
C VAL A 114 -4.37 -9.01 -2.47
N CYS A 115 -4.14 -9.12 -1.17
CA CYS A 115 -3.91 -10.41 -0.50
C CYS A 115 -5.11 -11.36 -0.68
N ILE A 116 -6.33 -10.88 -0.44
CA ILE A 116 -7.56 -11.67 -0.64
C ILE A 116 -7.61 -12.16 -2.10
N ALA A 117 -7.42 -11.26 -3.07
CA ALA A 117 -7.46 -11.61 -4.49
C ALA A 117 -6.42 -12.68 -4.88
N ILE A 118 -5.21 -12.61 -4.31
CA ILE A 118 -4.17 -13.63 -4.53
C ILE A 118 -4.62 -14.97 -3.95
N PHE A 119 -5.06 -15.00 -2.69
CA PHE A 119 -5.37 -16.24 -1.99
C PHE A 119 -6.64 -16.95 -2.46
N THR A 120 -7.58 -16.19 -3.04
CA THR A 120 -8.77 -16.75 -3.71
C THR A 120 -8.53 -17.03 -5.20
N GLY A 121 -7.37 -16.64 -5.73
CA GLY A 121 -7.03 -16.83 -7.14
C GLY A 121 -6.80 -18.30 -7.49
N ARG A 122 -7.29 -18.71 -8.66
CA ARG A 122 -7.16 -20.09 -9.17
C ARG A 122 -5.71 -20.59 -9.15
N LYS A 123 -4.77 -19.74 -9.60
CA LYS A 123 -3.34 -20.05 -9.57
C LYS A 123 -2.85 -20.37 -8.15
N TRP A 124 -3.29 -19.64 -7.12
CA TRP A 124 -2.88 -19.93 -5.75
C TRP A 124 -3.40 -21.29 -5.27
N VAL A 125 -4.63 -21.65 -5.63
CA VAL A 125 -5.28 -22.89 -5.20
C VAL A 125 -4.72 -24.12 -5.92
N GLU A 126 -4.40 -24.01 -7.21
CA GLU A 126 -4.01 -25.16 -8.05
C GLU A 126 -2.49 -25.35 -8.18
N GLU A 127 -1.68 -24.31 -7.98
CA GLU A 127 -0.23 -24.37 -8.19
C GLU A 127 0.49 -25.09 -7.04
N VAL A 128 1.30 -26.09 -7.39
CA VAL A 128 2.27 -26.69 -6.48
C VAL A 128 3.50 -25.77 -6.39
N PRO A 129 3.86 -25.27 -5.19
CA PRO A 129 4.98 -24.34 -5.06
C PRO A 129 6.31 -25.00 -5.40
N GLN A 130 7.10 -24.36 -6.27
CA GLN A 130 8.52 -24.65 -6.37
C GLN A 130 9.22 -24.08 -5.14
N VAL A 131 9.88 -24.94 -4.36
CA VAL A 131 10.51 -24.57 -3.09
C VAL A 131 12.03 -24.55 -3.25
N GLU A 132 12.66 -23.42 -2.93
CA GLU A 132 14.11 -23.28 -2.87
C GLU A 132 14.49 -22.62 -1.54
N HIS A 133 15.36 -23.28 -0.76
CA HIS A 133 15.69 -22.77 0.57
C HIS A 133 16.66 -21.59 0.54
N ASP A 134 16.35 -20.53 1.29
CA ASP A 134 17.31 -19.44 1.51
C ASP A 134 18.29 -19.80 2.62
N THR A 135 19.57 -19.83 2.26
CA THR A 135 20.70 -20.08 3.16
C THR A 135 21.46 -18.81 3.51
N ARG A 136 21.17 -17.66 2.89
CA ARG A 136 21.92 -16.42 3.10
C ARG A 136 21.29 -15.54 4.18
N ARG A 137 22.10 -14.62 4.72
CA ARG A 137 21.68 -13.63 5.72
C ARG A 137 21.94 -12.21 5.22
N PRO A 138 21.04 -11.24 5.46
CA PRO A 138 19.66 -11.44 5.94
C PRO A 138 18.84 -12.26 4.94
N SER A 139 17.83 -12.99 5.43
CA SER A 139 16.96 -13.76 4.55
C SER A 139 16.18 -12.83 3.64
N LEU A 140 15.83 -13.31 2.44
CA LEU A 140 15.00 -12.54 1.52
C LEU A 140 13.65 -12.18 2.14
N PHE A 141 13.08 -13.04 2.97
CA PHE A 141 11.84 -12.76 3.69
C PHE A 141 12.00 -11.59 4.69
N THR A 142 13.12 -11.54 5.43
CA THR A 142 13.39 -10.39 6.30
C THR A 142 13.54 -9.09 5.49
N LEU A 143 14.17 -9.16 4.32
CA LEU A 143 14.30 -8.00 3.43
C LEU A 143 12.96 -7.51 2.88
N THR A 144 12.02 -8.41 2.54
CA THR A 144 10.68 -8.01 2.08
C THR A 144 9.87 -7.40 3.22
N LEU A 145 9.94 -7.93 4.44
CA LEU A 145 9.31 -7.30 5.61
C LEU A 145 9.90 -5.92 5.92
N LEU A 146 11.22 -5.78 5.87
CA LEU A 146 11.89 -4.49 6.04
C LEU A 146 11.44 -3.50 4.95
N SER A 147 11.31 -3.96 3.71
CA SER A 147 10.85 -3.16 2.57
C SER A 147 9.42 -2.65 2.78
N ILE A 148 8.50 -3.49 3.26
CA ILE A 148 7.14 -3.08 3.64
C ILE A 148 7.18 -2.03 4.75
N PHE A 149 7.98 -2.26 5.79
CA PHE A 149 8.10 -1.33 6.92
C PHE A 149 8.59 0.06 6.48
N VAL A 150 9.71 0.14 5.74
CA VAL A 150 10.23 1.44 5.29
C VAL A 150 9.27 2.12 4.30
N LEU A 151 8.58 1.37 3.43
CA LEU A 151 7.53 1.95 2.57
C LEU A 151 6.36 2.52 3.37
N TYR A 152 5.96 1.86 4.46
CA TYR A 152 4.87 2.33 5.32
C TYR A 152 5.28 3.61 6.07
N VAL A 153 6.51 3.68 6.58
CA VAL A 153 7.07 4.91 7.15
C VAL A 153 7.10 6.03 6.10
N GLN A 154 7.55 5.73 4.87
CA GLN A 154 7.57 6.69 3.77
C GLN A 154 6.19 7.23 3.40
N LEU A 155 5.17 6.37 3.44
CA LEU A 155 3.77 6.72 3.22
C LEU A 155 3.28 7.72 4.28
N VAL A 156 3.59 7.47 5.56
CA VAL A 156 3.24 8.39 6.66
C VAL A 156 3.96 9.72 6.52
N LEU A 157 5.28 9.71 6.27
CA LEU A 157 6.06 10.94 6.04
C LEU A 157 5.53 11.74 4.84
N GLY A 158 5.16 11.05 3.76
CA GLY A 158 4.57 11.67 2.57
C GLY A 158 3.19 12.26 2.83
N GLY A 159 2.36 11.58 3.62
CA GLY A 159 1.07 12.10 4.06
C GLY A 159 1.20 13.33 4.95
N MET A 160 2.12 13.31 5.92
CA MET A 160 2.40 14.45 6.80
C MET A 160 2.88 15.66 6.02
N PHE A 161 3.77 15.47 5.03
CA PHE A 161 4.16 16.55 4.12
C PHE A 161 2.99 17.05 3.25
N ARG A 162 2.16 16.13 2.75
CA ARG A 162 1.00 16.48 1.91
C ARG A 162 0.01 17.37 2.65
N HIS A 163 -0.32 17.01 3.90
CA HIS A 163 -1.29 17.70 4.75
C HIS A 163 -0.68 18.79 5.63
N ARG A 164 0.52 19.30 5.28
CA ARG A 164 1.19 20.43 5.97
C ARG A 164 1.50 20.19 7.46
N GLY A 165 1.55 18.93 7.90
CA GLY A 165 1.94 18.56 9.27
C GLY A 165 3.44 18.38 9.49
N MET A 166 4.22 18.35 8.41
CA MET A 166 5.68 18.22 8.44
C MET A 166 6.29 18.86 7.19
N SER A 167 7.54 19.30 7.27
CA SER A 167 8.29 19.78 6.11
C SER A 167 8.65 18.65 5.13
N TRP A 168 9.14 19.01 3.94
CA TRP A 168 9.41 18.05 2.86
C TRP A 168 10.67 17.18 3.08
N TRP A 169 11.68 17.69 3.77
CA TRP A 169 13.00 17.04 3.84
C TRP A 169 12.99 15.65 4.50
N PRO A 170 12.21 15.34 5.56
CA PRO A 170 12.22 14.00 6.15
C PRO A 170 11.72 12.94 5.16
N HIS A 171 10.70 13.28 4.37
CA HIS A 171 10.19 12.41 3.32
C HIS A 171 11.23 12.19 2.22
N VAL A 172 11.94 13.23 1.78
CA VAL A 172 12.95 13.12 0.71
C VAL A 172 14.19 12.34 1.19
N VAL A 173 14.69 12.61 2.39
CA VAL A 173 15.84 11.88 2.96
C VAL A 173 15.50 10.40 3.16
N HIS A 174 14.34 10.10 3.73
CA HIS A 174 13.90 8.72 3.93
C HIS A 174 13.63 8.00 2.59
N ALA A 175 13.29 8.71 1.51
CA ALA A 175 13.14 8.13 0.18
C ALA A 175 14.44 7.46 -0.32
N ALA A 176 15.61 7.99 0.02
CA ALA A 176 16.89 7.40 -0.34
C ALA A 176 17.10 6.03 0.36
N LEU A 177 16.73 5.93 1.64
CA LEU A 177 16.75 4.66 2.38
C LEU A 177 15.78 3.64 1.76
N VAL A 178 14.56 4.06 1.42
CA VAL A 178 13.57 3.21 0.74
C VAL A 178 14.12 2.70 -0.58
N ALA A 179 14.68 3.58 -1.41
CA ALA A 179 15.23 3.20 -2.71
C ALA A 179 16.37 2.19 -2.57
N PHE A 180 17.25 2.39 -1.60
CA PHE A 180 18.33 1.44 -1.30
C PHE A 180 17.80 0.07 -0.88
N VAL A 181 16.91 0.02 0.12
CA VAL A 181 16.36 -1.24 0.65
C VAL A 181 15.58 -2.00 -0.42
N LEU A 182 14.71 -1.34 -1.18
CA LEU A 182 13.93 -1.98 -2.25
C LEU A 182 14.83 -2.50 -3.38
N THR A 183 15.82 -1.71 -3.79
CA THR A 183 16.78 -2.13 -4.82
C THR A 183 17.57 -3.35 -4.37
N TRP A 184 18.05 -3.35 -3.12
CA TRP A 184 18.70 -4.52 -2.52
C TRP A 184 17.77 -5.73 -2.56
N THR A 185 16.54 -5.61 -2.06
CA THR A 185 15.56 -6.71 -2.04
C THR A 185 15.28 -7.26 -3.43
N ALA A 186 15.08 -6.39 -4.43
CA ALA A 186 14.82 -6.82 -5.80
C ALA A 186 16.02 -7.50 -6.43
N ILE A 187 17.21 -6.91 -6.35
CA ILE A 187 18.43 -7.49 -6.91
C ILE A 187 18.73 -8.84 -6.24
N ARG A 188 18.49 -8.95 -4.93
CA ARG A 188 18.60 -10.21 -4.19
C ARG A 188 17.65 -11.28 -4.75
N ALA A 189 16.38 -10.93 -4.92
CA ALA A 189 15.37 -11.82 -5.49
C ALA A 189 15.72 -12.26 -6.92
N LEU A 190 16.21 -11.34 -7.75
CA LEU A 190 16.53 -11.60 -9.16
C LEU A 190 17.88 -12.30 -9.36
N SER A 191 18.86 -12.11 -8.48
CA SER A 191 20.18 -12.75 -8.61
C SER A 191 20.18 -14.19 -8.11
N VAL A 192 19.35 -14.51 -7.10
CA VAL A 192 19.34 -15.84 -6.49
C VAL A 192 18.14 -16.67 -6.91
N PHE A 193 16.95 -16.08 -6.95
CA PHE A 193 15.69 -16.81 -7.16
C PHE A 193 15.05 -16.50 -8.53
N SER A 194 15.86 -16.19 -9.55
CA SER A 194 15.39 -15.86 -10.91
C SER A 194 14.61 -16.98 -11.61
N LYS A 195 14.83 -18.23 -11.20
CA LYS A 195 14.12 -19.40 -11.74
C LYS A 195 12.67 -19.46 -11.27
N ILE A 196 12.39 -18.94 -10.07
CA ILE A 196 11.05 -18.93 -9.49
C ILE A 196 10.27 -17.74 -10.05
N GLU A 197 9.43 -18.00 -11.06
CA GLU A 197 8.70 -16.94 -11.77
C GLU A 197 7.81 -16.11 -10.83
N ALA A 198 7.22 -16.75 -9.81
CA ALA A 198 6.41 -16.10 -8.79
C ALA A 198 7.17 -15.06 -7.95
N VAL A 199 8.50 -15.20 -7.80
CA VAL A 199 9.38 -14.24 -7.12
C VAL A 199 9.95 -13.23 -8.12
N ARG A 200 10.37 -13.70 -9.30
CA ARG A 200 10.97 -12.86 -10.36
C ARG A 200 10.03 -11.76 -10.84
N LYS A 201 8.77 -12.09 -11.15
CA LYS A 201 7.80 -11.12 -11.72
C LYS A 201 7.54 -9.94 -10.77
N PRO A 202 7.19 -10.15 -9.49
CA PRO A 202 7.03 -9.04 -8.54
C PRO A 202 8.33 -8.27 -8.30
N ALA A 203 9.51 -8.92 -8.32
CA ALA A 203 10.78 -8.21 -8.13
C ALA A 203 11.11 -7.27 -9.31
N ILE A 204 10.86 -7.67 -10.56
CA ILE A 204 10.98 -6.78 -11.73
C ILE A 204 9.98 -5.63 -11.62
N MET A 205 8.71 -5.94 -11.31
CA MET A 205 7.67 -4.94 -11.14
C MET A 205 8.04 -3.92 -10.05
N MET A 206 8.60 -4.38 -8.93
CA MET A 206 9.07 -3.53 -7.83
C MET A 206 10.16 -2.55 -8.28
N LEU A 207 11.14 -2.99 -9.07
CA LEU A 207 12.18 -2.09 -9.61
C LEU A 207 11.60 -1.07 -10.59
N SER A 208 10.75 -1.52 -11.52
CA SER A 208 10.11 -0.63 -12.48
C SER A 208 9.27 0.44 -11.78
N LEU A 209 8.43 0.03 -10.81
CA LEU A 209 7.61 0.94 -10.03
C LEU A 209 8.45 1.86 -9.14
N LEU A 210 9.57 1.40 -8.58
CA LEU A 210 10.48 2.26 -7.80
C LEU A 210 11.06 3.37 -8.67
N ILE A 211 11.56 3.06 -9.87
CA ILE A 211 12.09 4.06 -10.80
C ILE A 211 10.99 5.06 -11.17
N THR A 212 9.81 4.58 -11.54
CA THR A 212 8.65 5.44 -11.83
C THR A 212 8.29 6.32 -10.62
N GLN A 213 8.31 5.78 -9.40
CA GLN A 213 7.98 6.50 -8.17
C GLN A 213 8.97 7.62 -7.87
N LEU A 214 10.27 7.40 -8.11
CA LEU A 214 11.31 8.41 -7.94
C LEU A 214 11.16 9.53 -8.98
N CYS A 215 10.93 9.20 -10.25
CA CYS A 215 10.66 10.19 -11.31
C CYS A 215 9.41 11.02 -10.99
N LEU A 216 8.31 10.37 -10.60
CA LEU A 216 7.08 11.06 -10.21
C LEU A 216 7.24 11.87 -8.93
N GLY A 217 8.04 11.40 -7.97
CA GLY A 217 8.33 12.12 -6.72
C GLY A 217 9.13 13.40 -6.98
N PHE A 218 10.12 13.32 -7.87
CA PHE A 218 10.86 14.48 -8.33
C PHE A 218 9.98 15.48 -9.10
N ALA A 219 9.14 14.98 -10.03
CA ALA A 219 8.18 15.82 -10.76
C ALA A 219 7.17 16.50 -9.82
N ALA A 220 6.63 15.78 -8.83
CA ALA A 220 5.73 16.32 -7.82
C ALA A 220 6.45 17.34 -6.92
N PHE A 221 7.72 17.13 -6.59
CA PHE A 221 8.52 18.09 -5.83
C PHE A 221 8.73 19.38 -6.62
N LEU A 222 9.16 19.30 -7.89
CA LEU A 222 9.36 20.47 -8.74
C LEU A 222 8.06 21.26 -8.94
N THR A 223 6.99 20.58 -9.35
CA THR A 223 5.71 21.22 -9.63
C THR A 223 5.08 21.85 -8.39
N ARG A 224 5.26 21.26 -7.20
CA ARG A 224 4.67 21.75 -5.95
C ARG A 224 5.53 22.79 -5.23
N VAL A 225 6.86 22.62 -5.21
CA VAL A 225 7.78 23.43 -4.39
C VAL A 225 8.45 24.52 -5.21
N ALA A 226 8.87 24.23 -6.44
CA ALA A 226 9.60 25.18 -7.28
C ALA A 226 8.65 26.02 -8.15
N TRP A 227 7.64 25.41 -8.76
CA TRP A 227 6.70 26.11 -9.65
C TRP A 227 5.40 26.55 -8.97
N GLY A 228 4.98 25.87 -7.91
CA GLY A 228 3.69 26.12 -7.25
C GLY A 228 3.72 27.14 -6.11
N LYS A 229 4.85 27.84 -5.88
CA LYS A 229 5.00 28.71 -4.70
C LYS A 229 4.12 29.96 -4.75
N ASP A 230 3.86 30.47 -5.95
CA ASP A 230 3.13 31.74 -6.18
C ASP A 230 1.76 31.55 -6.86
N SER A 231 1.36 30.30 -7.14
CA SER A 231 0.09 29.98 -7.77
C SER A 231 -1.07 30.02 -6.76
N VAL A 232 -2.12 30.77 -7.10
CA VAL A 232 -3.34 30.91 -6.27
C VAL A 232 -4.17 29.62 -6.25
N GLN A 233 -4.03 28.75 -7.26
CA GLN A 233 -4.75 27.49 -7.36
C GLN A 233 -3.83 26.33 -7.77
N PRO A 234 -4.20 25.07 -7.46
CA PRO A 234 -3.50 23.87 -7.94
C PRO A 234 -3.39 23.79 -9.46
N GLU A 235 -2.17 23.85 -9.97
CA GLU A 235 -1.91 23.68 -11.39
C GLU A 235 -2.04 22.21 -11.84
N LEU A 236 -2.56 21.97 -13.05
CA LEU A 236 -2.78 20.63 -13.59
C LEU A 236 -1.54 19.71 -13.51
N PRO A 237 -0.31 20.16 -13.83
CA PRO A 237 0.89 19.33 -13.72
C PRO A 237 1.17 18.88 -12.28
N MET A 238 0.92 19.75 -11.29
CA MET A 238 1.05 19.40 -9.87
C MET A 238 0.00 18.35 -9.49
N VAL A 239 -1.26 18.54 -9.90
CA VAL A 239 -2.34 17.59 -9.61
C VAL A 239 -2.04 16.21 -10.19
N VAL A 240 -1.68 16.15 -11.47
CA VAL A 240 -1.39 14.88 -12.17
C VAL A 240 -0.20 14.17 -11.54
N SER A 241 0.93 14.87 -11.35
CA SER A 241 2.14 14.26 -10.80
C SER A 241 1.92 13.76 -9.36
N THR A 242 1.25 14.53 -8.50
CA THR A 242 0.98 14.13 -7.11
C THR A 242 -0.03 13.00 -6.99
N VAL A 243 -1.06 12.96 -7.84
CA VAL A 243 -2.02 11.83 -7.88
C VAL A 243 -1.35 10.57 -8.40
N ALA A 244 -0.56 10.68 -9.47
CA ALA A 244 0.20 9.57 -10.04
C ALA A 244 1.22 9.03 -9.03
N HIS A 245 1.96 9.90 -8.33
CA HIS A 245 2.91 9.51 -7.30
C HIS A 245 2.25 8.73 -6.15
N VAL A 246 1.05 9.12 -5.71
CA VAL A 246 0.31 8.34 -4.69
C VAL A 246 -0.17 7.01 -5.24
N ALA A 247 -0.63 6.96 -6.49
CA ALA A 247 -1.10 5.73 -7.14
C ALA A 247 0.03 4.71 -7.31
N VAL A 248 1.18 5.14 -7.84
CA VAL A 248 2.36 4.29 -8.02
C VAL A 248 2.95 3.87 -6.67
N GLY A 249 2.96 4.75 -5.67
CA GLY A 249 3.34 4.38 -4.30
C GLY A 249 2.47 3.27 -3.70
N ALA A 250 1.15 3.29 -3.95
CA ALA A 250 0.24 2.23 -3.55
C ALA A 250 0.55 0.90 -4.25
N LEU A 251 0.79 0.94 -5.56
CA LEU A 251 1.16 -0.24 -6.35
C LEU A 251 2.51 -0.81 -5.91
N LEU A 252 3.47 0.05 -5.56
CA LEU A 252 4.78 -0.36 -5.08
C LEU A 252 4.66 -1.09 -3.73
N LEU A 253 3.88 -0.55 -2.80
CA LEU A 253 3.60 -1.21 -1.51
C LEU A 253 2.90 -2.55 -1.71
N ALA A 254 1.84 -2.60 -2.53
CA ALA A 254 1.12 -3.84 -2.82
C ALA A 254 2.02 -4.88 -3.49
N THR A 255 2.85 -4.49 -4.45
CA THR A 255 3.83 -5.37 -5.12
C THR A 255 4.85 -5.93 -4.14
N THR A 256 5.28 -5.12 -3.16
CA THR A 256 6.20 -5.57 -2.10
C THR A 256 5.54 -6.59 -1.18
N VAL A 257 4.25 -6.39 -0.86
CA VAL A 257 3.44 -7.38 -0.11
C VAL A 257 3.28 -8.68 -0.91
N VAL A 258 3.01 -8.59 -2.22
CA VAL A 258 2.96 -9.76 -3.11
C VAL A 258 4.30 -10.49 -3.07
N LEU A 259 5.42 -9.78 -3.23
CA LEU A 259 6.75 -10.37 -3.17
C LEU A 259 6.99 -11.07 -1.82
N ALA A 260 6.59 -10.47 -0.69
CA ALA A 260 6.71 -11.08 0.63
C ALA A 260 5.93 -12.40 0.73
N ILE A 261 4.71 -12.45 0.22
CA ILE A 261 3.88 -13.67 0.20
C ILE A 261 4.52 -14.75 -0.68
N GLN A 262 5.03 -14.37 -1.86
CA GLN A 262 5.66 -15.32 -2.79
C GLN A 262 6.98 -15.85 -2.24
N VAL A 263 7.78 -15.00 -1.60
CA VAL A 263 9.01 -15.41 -0.90
C VAL A 263 8.66 -16.33 0.28
N TRP A 264 7.64 -16.03 1.07
CA TRP A 264 7.19 -16.92 2.14
C TRP A 264 6.73 -18.30 1.63
N ARG A 265 6.03 -18.33 0.48
CA ARG A 265 5.52 -19.57 -0.12
C ARG A 265 6.59 -20.42 -0.79
N HIS A 266 7.53 -19.79 -1.50
CA HIS A 266 8.49 -20.47 -2.38
C HIS A 266 9.92 -20.51 -1.83
N VAL A 267 10.25 -19.65 -0.86
CA VAL A 267 11.61 -19.46 -0.36
C VAL A 267 11.65 -19.54 1.18
N PRO A 268 11.34 -20.71 1.77
CA PRO A 268 11.44 -20.90 3.21
C PRO A 268 12.91 -20.84 3.67
N VAL A 269 13.14 -20.23 4.82
CA VAL A 269 14.48 -20.16 5.44
C VAL A 269 14.90 -21.57 5.84
N ALA A 270 16.08 -22.02 5.39
CA ALA A 270 16.66 -23.27 5.90
C ALA A 270 17.07 -23.07 7.37
N PHE A 271 16.34 -23.69 8.30
CA PHE A 271 16.89 -23.93 9.62
C PHE A 271 17.90 -25.07 9.49
N ALA A 272 19.18 -24.77 9.70
CA ALA A 272 20.18 -25.81 9.84
C ALA A 272 19.82 -26.64 11.08
N GLU A 273 19.19 -27.80 10.89
CA GLU A 273 19.20 -28.84 11.91
C GLU A 273 20.66 -29.22 12.13
N ARG A 274 21.24 -28.73 13.24
CA ARG A 274 22.42 -29.38 13.81
C ARG A 274 21.93 -30.73 14.32
N VAL A 275 21.99 -31.76 13.48
CA VAL A 275 21.98 -33.13 13.96
C VAL A 275 23.18 -33.27 14.89
N PRO A 276 23.02 -33.50 16.20
CA PRO A 276 24.15 -33.79 17.08
C PRO A 276 24.78 -35.06 16.52
N GLY A 277 26.03 -34.96 16.10
CA GLY A 277 26.77 -36.11 15.57
C GLY A 277 26.70 -37.25 16.56
N THR A 278 26.20 -38.39 16.10
CA THR A 278 26.44 -39.69 16.71
C THR A 278 27.96 -39.87 16.81
N GLU A 279 28.54 -39.62 17.98
CA GLU A 279 29.83 -40.19 18.35
C GLU A 279 29.67 -41.71 18.33
N ARG A 280 30.00 -42.34 17.20
CA ARG A 280 30.31 -43.76 17.17
C ARG A 280 31.67 -43.91 17.83
N THR A 281 31.68 -44.23 19.12
CA THR A 281 32.86 -44.73 19.80
C THR A 281 33.28 -46.03 19.09
N PRO A 282 34.50 -46.15 18.55
CA PRO A 282 35.01 -47.45 18.12
C PRO A 282 35.33 -48.26 19.38
N GLN A 283 34.57 -49.32 19.64
CA GLN A 283 35.02 -50.36 20.55
C GLN A 283 36.13 -51.14 19.84
N THR A 284 37.37 -50.83 20.16
CA THR A 284 38.54 -51.67 19.86
C THR A 284 38.75 -52.64 21.02
N VAL A 285 38.60 -53.93 20.68
CA VAL A 285 39.17 -55.18 21.24
C VAL A 285 39.51 -55.21 22.72
#